data_AF-R6I4D1-F1
#
_entry.id   AF-R6I4D1-F1
#
_cell.length_a   1.000
_cell.length_b   1.000
_cell.length_c   1.000
_cell.angle_alpha   90.00
_cell.angle_beta   90.00
_cell.angle_gamma   90.00
#
_symmetry.space_group_name_H-M   'P 1'
#
loop_
_entity.id
_entity.type
_entity.pdbx_description
1 polymer ?
#
loop_
_entity_poly.entity_id
_entity_poly.type
_entity_poly.pdbx_seq_one_letter_code
_entity_poly.pdbx_strand_id
1 'polypeptide(L)'
;MGAVFKLTPDDPEAIGARMKEMNEKRTASQPLDMPSAGSAFKRPVGGYAAALIDQCGLKGYTVGGAQISQKHAGFAVNAGGATYDDVVELLDHVRREVYAQTQVTLEPEIRIYPKGMMLVDDWRERKQTIIDGMLEQAKQNAADSAAESSDVRPS
;
A
#
# COMPACT_ATOMS: atom_id res chain seq x y z
N MET A 1 24.67 -14.20 3.77
CA MET A 1 24.63 -12.72 3.63
C MET A 1 24.53 -12.11 5.02
N GLY A 2 25.18 -10.96 5.28
CA GLY A 2 25.12 -10.26 6.56
C GLY A 2 25.33 -8.76 6.36
N ALA A 3 25.01 -7.96 7.37
CA ALA A 3 25.23 -6.51 7.39
C ALA A 3 26.07 -6.14 8.61
N VAL A 4 27.03 -5.22 8.42
CA VAL A 4 27.87 -4.68 9.51
C VAL A 4 27.54 -3.21 9.68
N PHE A 5 27.23 -2.81 10.91
CA PHE A 5 26.91 -1.43 11.27
C PHE A 5 27.99 -0.87 12.17
N LYS A 6 28.40 0.38 11.94
CA LYS A 6 29.27 1.12 12.83
C LYS A 6 28.40 2.01 13.74
N LEU A 7 28.51 1.82 15.04
CA LEU A 7 27.76 2.57 16.05
C LEU A 7 28.70 3.46 16.87
N THR A 8 28.10 4.37 17.64
CA THR A 8 28.82 5.25 18.57
C THR A 8 28.49 4.82 20.00
N PRO A 9 29.48 4.62 20.89
CA PRO A 9 29.23 4.37 22.31
C PRO A 9 28.46 5.53 22.95
N ASP A 10 27.52 5.19 23.83
CA ASP A 10 26.70 6.14 24.59
C ASP A 10 26.23 5.45 25.88
N ASP A 11 25.60 6.20 26.78
CA ASP A 11 25.10 5.69 28.06
C ASP A 11 24.01 4.62 27.88
N PRO A 12 24.18 3.39 28.44
CA PRO A 12 23.21 2.31 28.31
C PRO A 12 21.80 2.66 28.80
N GLU A 13 21.68 3.41 29.91
CA GLU A 13 20.37 3.79 30.45
C GLU A 13 19.66 4.79 29.52
N ALA A 14 20.37 5.80 29.03
CA ALA A 14 19.85 6.76 28.06
C ALA A 14 19.47 6.10 26.72
N ILE A 15 20.25 5.12 26.23
CA ILE A 15 19.87 4.32 25.06
C ILE A 15 18.58 3.56 25.33
N GLY A 16 18.49 2.85 26.46
CA GLY A 16 17.32 2.08 26.85
C GLY A 16 16.06 2.93 26.96
N ALA A 17 16.18 4.12 27.57
CA ALA A 17 15.08 5.08 27.68
C ALA A 17 14.58 5.54 26.31
N ARG A 18 15.48 5.91 25.39
CA ARG A 18 15.10 6.30 24.02
C ARG A 18 14.44 5.15 23.25
N MET A 19 14.95 3.93 23.39
CA MET A 19 14.34 2.75 22.75
C MET A 19 12.91 2.51 23.25
N LYS A 20 12.70 2.61 24.57
CA LYS A 20 11.38 2.47 25.18
C LYS A 20 10.42 3.54 24.69
N GLU A 21 10.84 4.81 24.71
CA GLU A 21 10.03 5.94 24.23
C GLU A 21 9.62 5.77 22.76
N MET A 22 10.55 5.38 21.89
CA MET A 22 10.26 5.14 20.48
C MET A 22 9.27 3.98 20.29
N ASN A 23 9.40 2.92 21.08
CA ASN A 23 8.51 1.77 21.00
C ASN A 23 7.10 2.11 21.50
N GLU A 24 6.98 2.91 22.56
CA GLU A 24 5.70 3.40 23.07
C GLU A 24 5.00 4.29 22.04
N LYS A 25 5.72 5.25 21.43
CA LYS A 25 5.19 6.09 20.34
C LYS A 25 4.71 5.25 19.16
N ARG A 26 5.48 4.24 18.76
CA ARG A 26 5.11 3.33 17.66
C ARG A 26 3.86 2.52 18.01
N THR A 27 3.82 1.95 19.21
CA THR A 27 2.68 1.14 19.68
C THR A 27 1.41 1.97 19.83
N ALA A 28 1.53 3.23 20.25
CA ALA A 28 0.38 4.14 20.35
C ALA A 28 -0.16 4.56 18.96
N SER A 29 0.70 4.69 17.96
CA SER A 29 0.32 5.27 16.65
C SER A 29 0.05 4.24 15.54
N GLN A 30 0.55 3.01 15.63
CA GLN A 30 0.45 2.01 14.55
C GLN A 30 -0.42 0.80 14.95
N PRO A 31 -1.11 0.16 13.98
CA PRO A 31 -1.91 -1.05 14.22
C PRO A 31 -1.01 -2.29 14.29
N LEU A 32 -0.23 -2.42 15.36
CA LEU A 32 0.69 -3.55 15.57
C LEU A 32 -0.03 -4.86 15.97
N ASP A 33 -1.30 -4.75 16.33
CA ASP A 33 -2.19 -5.84 16.72
C ASP A 33 -2.84 -6.56 15.52
N MET A 34 -2.73 -5.98 14.31
CA MET A 34 -3.28 -6.55 13.08
C MET A 34 -2.19 -6.80 12.03
N PRO A 35 -2.26 -7.89 11.25
CA PRO A 35 -1.31 -8.13 10.17
C PRO A 35 -1.38 -7.03 9.11
N SER A 36 -0.23 -6.49 8.72
CA SER A 36 -0.11 -5.48 7.66
C SER A 36 1.28 -5.52 7.02
N ALA A 37 1.42 -4.86 5.87
CA ALA A 37 2.69 -4.72 5.17
C ALA A 37 3.43 -3.40 5.50
N GLY A 38 3.03 -2.70 6.57
CA GLY A 38 3.52 -1.37 6.91
C GLY A 38 2.71 -0.26 6.24
N SER A 39 3.37 0.88 5.97
CA SER A 39 2.75 2.00 5.25
C SER A 39 2.40 1.56 3.83
N ALA A 40 1.13 1.70 3.46
CA ALA A 40 0.64 1.28 2.15
C ALA A 40 1.15 2.19 1.02
N PHE A 41 1.27 3.49 1.30
CA PHE A 41 1.61 4.51 0.32
C PHE A 41 2.81 5.33 0.76
N LYS A 42 3.59 5.78 -0.22
CA LYS A 42 4.68 6.72 -0.03
C LYS A 42 4.14 8.06 0.43
N ARG A 43 5.03 8.88 0.99
CA ARG A 43 4.70 10.26 1.35
C ARG A 43 4.55 11.12 0.09
N PRO A 44 3.39 11.74 -0.17
CA PRO A 44 3.22 12.66 -1.28
C PRO A 44 3.91 14.00 -0.99
N VAL A 45 4.22 14.75 -2.04
CA VAL A 45 4.77 16.11 -1.92
C VAL A 45 3.77 16.99 -1.18
N GLY A 46 4.22 17.68 -0.13
CA GLY A 46 3.40 18.64 0.61
C GLY A 46 2.44 18.03 1.65
N GLY A 47 2.46 16.72 1.90
CA GLY A 47 1.51 16.12 2.85
C GLY A 47 1.94 14.78 3.44
N TYR A 48 0.97 14.10 4.06
CA TYR A 48 1.07 12.74 4.56
C TYR A 48 -0.05 11.90 3.95
N ALA A 49 0.27 10.73 3.40
CA ALA A 49 -0.74 9.86 2.78
C ALA A 49 -1.87 9.52 3.77
N ALA A 50 -1.51 9.16 5.01
CA ALA A 50 -2.49 8.86 6.06
C ALA A 50 -3.46 10.02 6.32
N ALA A 51 -2.98 11.27 6.30
CA ALA A 51 -3.84 12.43 6.52
C ALA A 51 -4.82 12.64 5.35
N LEU A 52 -4.36 12.46 4.11
CA LEU A 52 -5.23 12.56 2.93
C LEU A 52 -6.30 11.44 2.92
N ILE A 53 -5.89 10.20 3.21
CA ILE A 53 -6.81 9.05 3.28
C ILE A 53 -7.87 9.27 4.37
N ASP A 54 -7.47 9.79 5.54
CA ASP A 54 -8.38 10.12 6.62
C ASP A 54 -9.34 11.26 6.26
N GLN A 55 -8.84 12.33 5.61
CA GLN A 55 -9.64 13.44 5.12
C GLN A 55 -10.69 13.01 4.10
N CYS A 56 -10.37 12.01 3.27
CA CYS A 56 -11.32 11.41 2.33
C CYS A 56 -12.31 10.45 3.00
N GLY A 57 -12.26 10.28 4.33
CA GLY A 57 -13.20 9.46 5.08
C GLY A 57 -12.99 7.95 4.95
N LEU A 58 -11.79 7.52 4.54
CA LEU A 58 -11.53 6.11 4.19
C LEU A 58 -11.07 5.25 5.38
N LYS A 59 -10.94 5.81 6.60
CA LYS A 59 -10.65 5.00 7.79
C LYS A 59 -11.75 3.96 8.01
N GLY A 60 -11.35 2.72 8.20
CA GLY A 60 -12.27 1.61 8.38
C GLY A 60 -12.92 1.09 7.10
N TYR A 61 -12.66 1.71 5.95
CA TYR A 61 -13.17 1.21 4.67
C TYR A 61 -12.61 -0.20 4.41
N THR A 62 -13.49 -1.09 3.95
CA THR A 62 -13.23 -2.52 3.87
C THR A 62 -13.59 -3.06 2.49
N VAL A 63 -12.73 -3.94 1.98
CA VAL A 63 -12.97 -4.76 0.79
C VAL A 63 -12.62 -6.20 1.18
N GLY A 64 -13.59 -7.11 1.12
CA GLY A 64 -13.40 -8.48 1.59
C GLY A 64 -12.87 -8.53 3.03
N GLY A 65 -11.73 -9.19 3.25
CA GLY A 65 -11.04 -9.21 4.55
C GLY A 65 -10.01 -8.09 4.77
N ALA A 66 -9.73 -7.26 3.76
CA ALA A 66 -8.78 -6.15 3.86
C ALA A 66 -9.47 -4.86 4.32
N GLN A 67 -8.83 -4.06 5.17
CA GLN A 67 -9.39 -2.83 5.70
C GLN A 67 -8.32 -1.72 5.83
N ILE A 68 -8.70 -0.46 5.64
CA ILE A 68 -7.88 0.68 6.08
C ILE A 68 -7.99 0.81 7.59
N SER A 69 -6.87 0.72 8.30
CA SER A 69 -6.85 0.71 9.76
C SER A 69 -7.56 1.93 10.36
N GLN A 70 -8.46 1.66 11.32
CA GLN A 70 -9.11 2.68 12.15
C GLN A 70 -8.11 3.51 12.95
N LYS A 71 -7.00 2.88 13.37
CA LYS A 71 -5.97 3.52 14.18
C LYS A 71 -5.06 4.42 13.35
N HIS A 72 -4.69 4.00 12.15
CA HIS A 72 -3.81 4.77 11.27
C HIS A 72 -4.14 4.54 9.79
N ALA A 73 -4.72 5.54 9.14
CA ALA A 73 -5.23 5.45 7.76
C ALA A 73 -4.17 5.11 6.69
N GLY A 74 -2.88 5.29 7.00
CA GLY A 74 -1.79 4.86 6.11
C GLY A 74 -1.55 3.34 6.05
N PHE A 75 -2.26 2.52 6.84
CA PHE A 75 -2.08 1.08 6.91
C PHE A 75 -3.29 0.35 6.35
N ALA A 76 -3.05 -0.51 5.36
CA ALA A 76 -3.98 -1.57 4.99
C ALA A 76 -3.71 -2.78 5.89
N VAL A 77 -4.71 -3.18 6.67
CA VAL A 77 -4.65 -4.29 7.62
C VAL A 77 -5.49 -5.46 7.13
N ASN A 78 -5.08 -6.67 7.49
CA ASN A 78 -5.92 -7.84 7.37
C ASN A 78 -6.86 -7.89 8.60
N ALA A 79 -8.13 -7.53 8.40
CA ALA A 79 -9.16 -7.57 9.44
C ALA A 79 -9.70 -9.00 9.69
N GLY A 80 -9.26 -9.97 8.88
CA GLY A 80 -9.63 -11.37 8.97
C GLY A 80 -9.88 -11.94 7.57
N GLY A 81 -9.09 -12.94 7.17
CA GLY A 81 -9.29 -13.65 5.90
C GLY A 81 -8.99 -12.83 4.64
N ALA A 82 -8.28 -11.70 4.73
CA ALA A 82 -7.95 -10.88 3.56
C ALA A 82 -7.21 -11.68 2.49
N THR A 83 -7.71 -11.61 1.25
CA THR A 83 -7.05 -12.19 0.08
C THR A 83 -6.09 -11.19 -0.58
N TYR A 84 -5.28 -11.68 -1.53
CA TYR A 84 -4.48 -10.80 -2.38
C TYR A 84 -5.34 -9.79 -3.14
N ASP A 85 -6.48 -10.24 -3.70
CA ASP A 85 -7.34 -9.38 -4.51
C ASP A 85 -7.98 -8.30 -3.65
N ASP A 86 -8.43 -8.65 -2.45
CA ASP A 86 -8.99 -7.72 -1.47
C ASP A 86 -8.03 -6.55 -1.21
N VAL A 87 -6.75 -6.85 -0.98
CA VAL A 87 -5.74 -5.83 -0.68
C VAL A 87 -5.45 -4.97 -1.91
N VAL A 88 -5.33 -5.57 -3.09
CA VAL A 88 -5.09 -4.81 -4.33
C VAL A 88 -6.26 -3.88 -4.65
N GLU A 89 -7.49 -4.38 -4.55
CA GLU A 89 -8.71 -3.60 -4.79
C GLU A 89 -8.86 -2.49 -3.76
N LEU A 90 -8.62 -2.77 -2.47
CA LEU A 90 -8.63 -1.77 -1.41
C LEU A 90 -7.67 -0.61 -1.72
N LEU A 91 -6.44 -0.91 -2.11
CA LEU A 91 -5.43 0.10 -2.39
C LEU A 91 -5.74 0.89 -3.67
N ASP A 92 -6.28 0.24 -4.70
CA ASP A 92 -6.71 0.94 -5.92
C ASP A 92 -7.87 1.90 -5.61
N HIS A 93 -8.87 1.44 -4.85
CA HIS A 93 -10.00 2.25 -4.43
C HIS A 93 -9.53 3.49 -3.65
N VAL A 94 -8.67 3.30 -2.64
CA VAL A 94 -8.13 4.40 -1.83
C VAL A 94 -7.38 5.42 -2.70
N ARG A 95 -6.54 4.95 -3.64
CA ARG A 95 -5.82 5.83 -4.56
C ARG A 95 -6.77 6.65 -5.43
N ARG A 96 -7.81 6.00 -5.99
CA ARG A 96 -8.80 6.65 -6.84
C ARG A 96 -9.59 7.71 -6.09
N GLU A 97 -10.05 7.38 -4.89
CA GLU A 97 -10.86 8.28 -4.08
C GLU A 97 -10.06 9.50 -3.59
N VAL A 98 -8.83 9.28 -3.11
CA VAL A 98 -7.95 10.38 -2.72
C VAL A 98 -7.64 11.28 -3.90
N TYR A 99 -7.35 10.71 -5.08
CA TYR A 99 -7.12 11.51 -6.28
C TYR A 99 -8.38 12.31 -6.67
N ALA A 100 -9.57 11.70 -6.66
CA ALA A 100 -10.81 12.37 -7.00
C ALA A 100 -11.08 13.59 -6.11
N GLN A 101 -10.88 13.46 -4.79
CA GLN A 101 -11.18 14.53 -3.83
C GLN A 101 -10.05 15.57 -3.70
N THR A 102 -8.79 15.16 -3.82
CA THR A 102 -7.64 16.02 -3.46
C THR A 102 -6.75 16.38 -4.66
N GLN A 103 -6.94 15.71 -5.80
CA GLN A 103 -6.06 15.79 -6.98
C GLN A 103 -4.61 15.39 -6.70
N VAL A 104 -4.35 14.69 -5.58
CA VAL A 104 -3.05 14.14 -5.22
C VAL A 104 -3.00 12.66 -5.56
N THR A 105 -2.02 12.25 -6.35
CA THR A 105 -1.78 10.84 -6.67
C THR A 105 -1.00 10.17 -5.55
N LEU A 106 -1.57 9.12 -4.95
CA LEU A 106 -0.86 8.26 -4.00
C LEU A 106 -0.11 7.15 -4.73
N GLU A 107 1.19 7.06 -4.48
CA GLU A 107 2.03 5.97 -4.97
C GLU A 107 2.17 4.86 -3.91
N PRO A 108 1.92 3.59 -4.25
CA PRO A 108 2.18 2.48 -3.34
C PRO A 108 3.65 2.43 -2.90
N GLU A 109 3.87 2.25 -1.59
CA GLU A 109 5.20 1.95 -1.03
C GLU A 109 5.43 0.43 -0.97
N ILE A 110 4.36 -0.32 -0.71
CA ILE A 110 4.41 -1.78 -0.72
C ILE A 110 4.67 -2.29 -2.14
N ARG A 111 5.45 -3.37 -2.23
CA ARG A 111 5.70 -4.05 -3.50
C ARG A 111 4.64 -5.13 -3.69
N ILE A 112 3.80 -4.95 -4.69
CA ILE A 112 2.79 -5.93 -5.09
C ILE A 112 3.42 -6.88 -6.11
N TYR A 113 3.46 -8.16 -5.77
CA TYR A 113 3.95 -9.21 -6.65
C TYR A 113 2.77 -9.92 -7.31
N PRO A 114 2.73 -10.01 -8.66
CA PRO A 114 1.67 -10.67 -9.40
C PRO A 114 1.42 -12.12 -8.98
N LYS A 115 0.15 -12.56 -9.10
CA LYS A 115 -0.21 -13.97 -8.92
C LYS A 115 0.55 -14.86 -9.89
N GLY A 116 1.04 -16.00 -9.40
CA GLY A 116 1.80 -16.96 -10.19
C GLY A 116 3.28 -16.60 -10.39
N MET A 117 3.78 -15.53 -9.77
CA MET A 117 5.21 -15.25 -9.77
C MET A 117 5.95 -16.33 -8.96
N MET A 118 6.69 -17.21 -9.65
CA MET A 118 7.62 -18.13 -9.00
C MET A 118 8.90 -17.39 -8.60
N LEU A 119 9.30 -17.54 -7.34
CA LEU A 119 10.60 -17.11 -6.83
C LEU A 119 11.68 -18.07 -7.35
N VAL A 120 11.99 -18.00 -8.64
CA VAL A 120 13.17 -18.65 -9.23
C VAL A 120 14.26 -17.61 -9.42
N ASP A 121 15.51 -18.04 -9.28
CA ASP A 121 16.68 -17.19 -9.02
C ASP A 121 16.92 -16.05 -10.05
N ASP A 122 16.34 -16.13 -11.24
CA ASP A 122 16.41 -15.10 -12.30
C ASP A 122 15.29 -14.04 -12.22
N TRP A 123 14.77 -13.77 -11.01
CA TRP A 123 13.61 -12.90 -10.78
C TRP A 123 13.76 -11.48 -11.33
N ARG A 124 14.99 -10.96 -11.49
CA ARG A 124 15.23 -9.60 -12.02
C ARG A 124 14.86 -9.49 -13.50
N GLU A 125 15.17 -10.51 -14.28
CA GLU A 125 14.93 -10.52 -15.73
C GLU A 125 13.45 -10.79 -16.03
N ARG A 126 12.85 -11.75 -15.32
CA ARG A 126 11.43 -12.11 -15.50
C ARG A 126 10.46 -11.06 -14.98
N LYS A 127 10.86 -10.27 -13.97
CA LYS A 127 10.04 -9.18 -13.43
C LYS A 127 9.66 -8.17 -14.50
N GLN A 128 10.61 -7.79 -15.36
CA GLN A 128 10.35 -6.78 -16.39
C GLN A 128 9.34 -7.33 -17.42
N THR A 129 9.53 -8.56 -17.89
CA THR A 129 8.61 -9.21 -18.84
C THR A 129 7.19 -9.37 -18.29
N ILE A 130 7.04 -9.75 -17.01
CA ILE A 130 5.72 -9.88 -16.38
C ILE A 130 5.06 -8.52 -16.25
N ILE A 131 5.81 -7.49 -15.82
CA ILE A 131 5.29 -6.13 -15.70
C ILE A 131 4.84 -5.61 -17.07
N ASP A 132 5.66 -5.77 -18.10
CA ASP A 132 5.35 -5.32 -19.46
C ASP A 132 4.09 -6.04 -19.99
N GLY A 133 3.98 -7.36 -19.78
CA GLY A 133 2.80 -8.13 -20.15
C GLY A 133 1.53 -7.69 -19.42
N MET A 134 1.63 -7.40 -18.11
CA MET A 134 0.50 -6.87 -17.34
C MET A 134 0.09 -5.47 -17.77
N LEU A 135 1.05 -4.60 -18.12
CA LEU A 135 0.78 -3.26 -18.62
C LEU A 135 0.10 -3.31 -19.99
N GLU A 136 0.51 -4.20 -20.89
CA GLU A 136 -0.16 -4.41 -22.17
C GLU A 136 -1.58 -4.97 -22.00
N GLN A 137 -1.78 -5.94 -21.10
CA GLN A 137 -3.12 -6.45 -20.77
C GLN A 137 -4.03 -5.35 -20.22
N ALA A 138 -3.51 -4.48 -19.34
CA ALA A 138 -4.28 -3.37 -18.78
C ALA A 138 -4.64 -2.31 -19.84
N LYS A 139 -3.75 -2.03 -20.78
CA LYS A 139 -4.04 -1.14 -21.94
C LYS A 139 -5.12 -1.74 -22.83
N GLN A 140 -5.05 -3.05 -23.10
CA GLN A 140 -6.05 -3.75 -23.91
C GLN A 140 -7.44 -3.69 -23.26
N ASN A 141 -7.53 -4.02 -21.96
CA ASN A 141 -8.79 -3.95 -21.22
C ASN A 141 -9.38 -2.53 -21.16
N ALA A 142 -8.52 -1.50 -21.06
CA ALA A 142 -8.96 -0.10 -21.09
C ALA A 142 -9.48 0.32 -22.47
N ALA A 143 -8.86 -0.17 -23.55
CA ALA A 143 -9.31 0.06 -24.92
C ALA A 143 -10.65 -0.63 -25.21
N ASP A 144 -10.82 -1.87 -24.74
CA ASP A 144 -12.05 -2.64 -24.92
C ASP A 144 -13.23 -2.00 -24.16
N SER A 145 -13.00 -1.51 -22.92
CA SER A 145 -14.00 -0.75 -22.15
C SER A 145 -14.40 0.58 -22.80
N ALA A 146 -13.47 1.27 -23.46
CA ALA A 146 -13.75 2.51 -24.18
C ALA A 146 -14.59 2.25 -25.44
N ALA A 147 -14.32 1.14 -26.15
CA ALA A 147 -15.08 0.72 -27.33
C ALA A 147 -16.54 0.37 -26.96
N GLU A 148 -16.79 -0.35 -25.86
CA GLU A 148 -18.14 -0.69 -25.39
C GLU A 148 -18.96 0.54 -24.97
N SER A 149 -18.33 1.61 -24.48
CA SER A 149 -19.03 2.85 -24.11
C SER A 149 -19.52 3.67 -25.33
N SER A 150 -18.94 3.44 -26.50
CA SER A 150 -19.26 4.17 -27.74
C SER A 150 -20.44 3.59 -28.53
N ASP A 151 -20.93 2.41 -28.15
CA ASP A 151 -21.98 1.67 -28.87
C ASP A 151 -23.39 1.83 -28.27
N VAL A 152 -23.56 2.67 -27.23
CA VAL A 152 -24.88 3.07 -26.72
C VAL A 152 -25.44 4.21 -27.58
N ARG A 153 -26.09 3.86 -28.70
CA ARG A 153 -26.88 4.83 -29.49
C ARG A 153 -28.08 5.32 -28.68
N PRO A 154 -28.35 6.63 -28.59
CA PRO A 154 -29.60 7.11 -27.99
C PRO A 154 -30.76 6.73 -28.91
N SER A 155 -31.84 6.20 -28.31
CA SER A 155 -33.10 5.88 -28.97
C SER A 155 -33.93 7.12 -29.27
#